data_AF-A0A7J9HW96-F1
#
_entry.id   AF-A0A7J9HW96-F1
#
_cell.length_a   1.000
_cell.length_b   1.000
_cell.length_c   1.000
_cell.angle_alpha   90.00
_cell.angle_beta   90.00
_cell.angle_gamma   90.00
#
_symmetry.space_group_name_H-M   'P 1'
#
loop_
_entity.id
_entity.type
_entity.pdbx_description
1 polymer ?
#
loop_
_entity_poly.entity_id
_entity_poly.type
_entity_poly.pdbx_seq_one_letter_code
_entity_poly.pdbx_strand_id
1 'polypeptide(L)'
;VILIQEQLSKNRIIIDADKKGNINASVTSSSEATKSKTVIQMEKEKIYLLLNQFVKKIPIMVVMKAMGMESDQEVVQMLGRDPRFSALLLPSIERSYADHGEVLYPSQGFSRKLRSFHALLLGSWVLVSDRDMYLTW
;
A
#
# COMPACT_ATOMS: atom_id res chain seq x y z
N VAL A 1 2.15 12.74 40.11
CA VAL A 1 2.46 11.33 39.73
C VAL A 1 2.20 11.19 38.24
N ILE A 2 3.20 10.77 37.45
CA ILE A 2 3.04 10.52 36.00
C ILE A 2 3.05 9.00 35.81
N LEU A 3 1.96 8.47 35.25
CA LEU A 3 1.84 7.04 34.93
C LEU A 3 2.51 6.78 33.59
N ILE A 4 3.48 5.86 33.58
CA ILE A 4 4.11 5.39 32.34
C ILE A 4 3.10 4.50 31.62
N GLN A 5 2.79 4.84 30.37
CA GLN A 5 1.92 4.05 29.50
C GLN A 5 2.75 3.33 28.45
N GLU A 6 2.39 2.09 28.18
CA GLU A 6 2.95 1.32 27.07
C GLU A 6 2.58 1.98 25.73
N GLN A 7 3.58 2.23 24.89
CA GLN A 7 3.38 2.84 23.58
C GLN A 7 3.26 1.76 22.50
N LEU A 8 2.37 2.01 21.53
CA LEU A 8 2.27 1.17 20.34
C LEU A 8 3.59 1.17 19.57
N SER A 9 3.93 0.01 19.02
CA SER A 9 5.12 -0.20 18.20
C SER A 9 5.04 0.67 16.94
N LYS A 10 5.73 1.82 16.94
CA LYS A 10 5.84 2.69 15.76
C LYS A 10 6.64 1.98 14.68
N ASN A 11 6.21 2.12 13.42
CA ASN A 11 6.96 1.67 12.23
C ASN A 11 7.34 0.18 12.25
N ARG A 12 6.57 -0.65 12.96
CA ARG A 12 6.73 -2.12 12.98
C ARG A 12 5.58 -2.74 12.20
N ILE A 13 5.89 -3.72 11.36
CA ILE A 13 4.89 -4.57 10.70
C ILE A 13 4.40 -5.58 11.73
N ILE A 14 3.09 -5.58 11.96
CA ILE A 14 2.40 -6.51 12.85
C ILE A 14 1.55 -7.42 11.97
N ILE A 15 1.80 -8.73 12.08
CA ILE A 15 1.02 -9.75 11.39
C ILE A 15 0.07 -10.36 12.40
N ASP A 16 -1.21 -10.39 12.07
CA ASP A 16 -2.25 -10.95 12.92
C ASP A 16 -3.25 -11.76 12.07
N ALA A 17 -3.91 -12.72 12.72
CA ALA A 17 -4.92 -13.56 12.10
C ALA A 17 -6.30 -13.14 12.64
N ASP A 18 -7.16 -12.62 11.77
CA ASP A 18 -8.52 -12.27 12.15
C ASP A 18 -9.30 -13.53 12.59
N LYS A 19 -10.37 -13.37 13.36
CA LYS A 19 -11.25 -14.46 13.85
C LYS A 19 -11.83 -15.30 12.71
N LYS A 20 -11.84 -14.77 11.49
CA LYS A 20 -12.28 -15.44 10.26
C LYS A 20 -11.19 -16.30 9.61
N GLY A 21 -9.99 -16.38 10.20
CA GLY A 21 -8.82 -17.07 9.65
C GLY A 21 -8.09 -16.28 8.56
N ASN A 22 -8.47 -15.02 8.32
CA ASN A 22 -7.82 -14.17 7.33
C ASN A 22 -6.54 -13.56 7.90
N ILE A 23 -5.45 -13.62 7.14
CA ILE A 23 -4.18 -13.00 7.53
C ILE A 23 -4.26 -11.50 7.24
N ASN A 24 -3.92 -10.72 8.26
CA ASN A 24 -3.79 -9.27 8.18
C ASN A 24 -2.34 -8.88 8.51
N ALA A 25 -1.84 -7.86 7.82
CA ALA A 25 -0.57 -7.23 8.12
C ALA A 25 -0.83 -5.73 8.28
N SER A 26 -0.47 -5.16 9.42
CA SER A 26 -0.67 -3.74 9.67
C SER A 26 0.62 -3.05 10.09
N VAL A 27 0.75 -1.79 9.65
CA VAL A 27 1.85 -0.92 10.04
C VAL A 27 1.25 0.40 10.50
N THR A 28 1.68 0.86 11.67
CA THR A 28 1.32 2.19 12.19
C THR A 28 2.53 3.10 12.04
N SER A 29 2.53 3.88 10.97
CA SER A 29 3.55 4.89 10.71
C SER A 29 3.25 6.13 11.54
N SER A 30 4.20 6.56 12.36
CA SER A 30 4.07 7.75 13.19
C SER A 30 5.21 8.71 12.89
N SER A 31 4.92 9.80 12.19
CA SER A 31 5.81 10.95 12.04
C SER A 31 5.46 12.02 13.07
N GLU A 32 6.29 13.06 13.17
CA GLU A 32 6.08 14.19 14.10
C GLU A 32 4.75 14.92 13.85
N ALA A 33 4.37 15.06 12.58
CA ALA A 33 3.14 15.76 12.19
C ALA A 33 1.90 14.85 12.09
N THR A 34 2.05 13.57 11.72
CA THR A 34 0.89 12.71 11.42
C THR A 34 1.13 11.24 11.77
N LYS A 35 0.06 10.57 12.19
CA LYS A 35 0.00 9.12 12.39
C LYS A 35 -0.94 8.51 11.36
N SER A 36 -0.51 7.44 10.71
CA SER A 36 -1.30 6.70 9.74
C SER A 36 -1.19 5.21 9.98
N LYS A 37 -2.33 4.52 9.93
CA LYS A 37 -2.38 3.06 9.97
C LYS A 37 -2.71 2.54 8.57
N THR A 38 -1.85 1.65 8.08
CA THR A 38 -2.04 0.94 6.82
C THR A 38 -2.23 -0.53 7.14
N VAL A 39 -3.26 -1.13 6.56
CA VAL A 39 -3.58 -2.54 6.76
C VAL A 39 -3.63 -3.20 5.39
N ILE A 40 -2.84 -4.25 5.23
CA ILE A 40 -2.90 -5.18 4.11
C ILE A 40 -3.69 -6.37 4.62
N GLN A 41 -4.75 -6.75 3.90
CA GLN A 41 -5.61 -7.86 4.29
C GLN A 41 -5.70 -8.85 3.15
N MET A 42 -5.51 -10.13 3.47
CA MET A 42 -5.76 -11.23 2.56
C MET A 42 -7.18 -11.75 2.79
N GLU A 43 -8.03 -11.69 1.77
CA GLU A 43 -9.39 -12.23 1.79
C GLU A 43 -9.59 -13.13 0.57
N LYS A 44 -9.96 -14.41 0.77
CA LYS A 44 -10.25 -15.36 -0.32
C LYS A 44 -9.13 -15.37 -1.39
N GLU A 45 -7.87 -15.49 -0.95
CA GLU A 45 -6.66 -15.50 -1.79
C GLU A 45 -6.40 -14.19 -2.55
N LYS A 46 -7.11 -13.10 -2.21
CA LYS A 46 -6.91 -11.77 -2.80
C LYS A 46 -6.33 -10.81 -1.78
N ILE A 47 -5.41 -9.97 -2.24
CA ILE A 47 -4.70 -9.03 -1.38
C ILE A 47 -5.26 -7.63 -1.59
N TYR A 48 -5.74 -7.04 -0.49
CA TYR A 48 -6.32 -5.70 -0.47
C TYR A 48 -5.54 -4.76 0.44
N LEU A 49 -5.43 -3.51 0.03
CA LEU A 49 -4.96 -2.40 0.83
C LEU A 49 -6.15 -1.67 1.45
N LEU A 50 -6.11 -1.53 2.77
CA LEU A 50 -7.03 -0.74 3.57
C LEU A 50 -6.24 0.39 4.21
N LEU A 51 -6.65 1.61 3.88
CA LEU A 51 -6.12 2.83 4.48
C LEU A 51 -7.27 3.55 5.15
N ASN A 52 -7.01 4.18 6.30
CA ASN A 52 -8.04 4.94 7.01
C ASN A 52 -8.64 6.09 6.17
N GLN A 53 -7.93 6.54 5.13
CA GLN A 53 -8.37 7.60 4.24
C GLN A 53 -9.28 7.12 3.10
N PHE A 54 -9.35 5.81 2.85
CA PHE A 54 -10.18 5.23 1.81
C PHE A 54 -11.29 4.39 2.43
N VAL A 55 -12.53 4.64 2.02
CA VAL A 55 -13.70 3.86 2.48
C VAL A 55 -13.76 2.50 1.78
N LYS A 56 -13.22 2.39 0.57
CA LYS A 56 -13.21 1.16 -0.24
C LYS A 56 -11.86 0.45 -0.13
N LYS A 57 -11.90 -0.88 -0.13
CA LYS A 57 -10.71 -1.74 -0.24
C LYS A 57 -10.14 -1.62 -1.65
N ILE A 58 -8.83 -1.44 -1.76
CA ILE A 58 -8.16 -1.25 -3.05
C ILE A 58 -7.30 -2.50 -3.32
N PRO A 59 -7.43 -3.16 -4.49
CA PRO A 59 -6.54 -4.27 -4.84
C PRO A 59 -5.08 -3.83 -4.87
N ILE A 60 -4.17 -4.67 -4.35
CA ILE A 60 -2.75 -4.32 -4.25
C ILE A 60 -2.14 -3.98 -5.62
N MET A 61 -2.54 -4.67 -6.69
CA MET A 61 -2.03 -4.45 -8.05
C MET A 61 -2.30 -3.03 -8.57
N VAL A 62 -3.46 -2.47 -8.24
CA VAL A 62 -3.80 -1.08 -8.62
C VAL A 62 -2.91 -0.09 -7.89
N VAL A 63 -2.59 -0.37 -6.62
CA VAL A 63 -1.68 0.45 -5.83
C VAL A 63 -0.27 0.39 -6.42
N MET A 64 0.24 -0.80 -6.74
CA MET A 64 1.58 -0.97 -7.33
C MET A 64 1.70 -0.23 -8.67
N LYS A 65 0.69 -0.35 -9.54
CA LYS A 65 0.62 0.43 -10.80
C LYS A 65 0.62 1.93 -10.54
N ALA A 66 -0.13 2.39 -9.54
CA ALA A 66 -0.14 3.81 -9.16
C ALA A 66 1.16 4.31 -8.51
N MET A 67 2.00 3.41 -7.99
CA MET A 67 3.33 3.72 -7.45
C MET A 67 4.41 3.79 -8.54
N GLY A 68 4.09 3.48 -9.80
CA GLY A 68 5.01 3.56 -10.94
C GLY A 68 5.46 2.20 -11.48
N MET A 69 4.92 1.09 -10.97
CA MET A 69 5.20 -0.25 -11.48
C MET A 69 4.21 -0.62 -12.57
N GLU A 70 4.55 -0.30 -13.81
CA GLU A 70 3.63 -0.47 -14.93
C GLU A 70 3.48 -1.95 -15.34
N SER A 71 4.53 -2.76 -15.13
CA SER A 71 4.56 -4.16 -15.51
C SER A 71 4.22 -5.09 -14.35
N ASP A 72 3.27 -5.99 -14.57
CA ASP A 72 2.93 -7.04 -13.60
C ASP A 72 4.13 -7.97 -13.32
N GLN A 73 5.01 -8.16 -14.31
CA GLN A 73 6.23 -8.95 -14.16
C GLN A 73 7.19 -8.31 -13.14
N GLU A 74 7.28 -6.98 -13.12
CA GLU A 74 8.10 -6.23 -12.17
C GLU A 74 7.58 -6.42 -10.74
N VAL A 75 6.25 -6.35 -10.56
CA VAL A 75 5.59 -6.57 -9.27
C VAL A 75 5.86 -7.98 -8.74
N VAL A 76 5.75 -9.00 -9.62
CA VAL A 76 6.05 -10.39 -9.25
C VAL A 76 7.52 -10.55 -8.87
N GLN A 77 8.44 -9.95 -9.63
CA GLN A 77 9.87 -10.02 -9.36
C GLN A 77 10.26 -9.38 -8.02
N MET A 78 9.59 -8.31 -7.59
CA MET A 78 9.86 -7.68 -6.30
C MET A 78 9.44 -8.55 -5.10
N LEU A 79 8.42 -9.38 -5.25
CA LEU A 79 7.98 -10.26 -4.16
C LEU A 79 8.90 -11.46 -3.96
N GLY A 80 9.56 -11.90 -5.02
CA GLY A 80 10.59 -12.92 -4.97
C GLY A 80 10.58 -13.84 -6.19
N ARG A 81 11.59 -14.73 -6.25
CA ARG A 81 11.78 -15.67 -7.36
C ARG A 81 11.06 -17.01 -7.16
N ASP A 82 10.47 -17.26 -5.99
CA ASP A 82 9.74 -18.51 -5.75
C ASP A 82 8.40 -18.49 -6.52
N PRO A 83 8.11 -19.51 -7.36
CA PRO A 83 6.85 -19.62 -8.09
C PRO A 83 5.59 -19.57 -7.21
N ARG A 84 5.72 -19.90 -5.92
CA ARG A 84 4.61 -19.82 -4.96
C ARG A 84 4.09 -18.40 -4.78
N PHE A 85 4.98 -17.39 -4.81
CA PHE A 85 4.56 -15.99 -4.67
C PHE A 85 3.79 -15.50 -5.89
N SER A 86 4.20 -15.93 -7.10
CA SER A 86 3.44 -15.65 -8.31
C SER A 86 2.06 -16.31 -8.30
N ALA A 87 1.96 -17.53 -7.77
CA ALA A 87 0.68 -18.23 -7.64
C ALA A 87 -0.32 -17.50 -6.72
N LEU A 88 0.16 -16.95 -5.59
CA LEU A 88 -0.67 -16.19 -4.65
C LEU A 88 -1.11 -14.82 -5.21
N LEU A 89 -0.35 -14.25 -6.13
CA LEU A 89 -0.66 -12.97 -6.76
C LEU A 89 -1.68 -13.06 -7.89
N LEU A 90 -1.70 -14.18 -8.62
CA LEU A 90 -2.55 -14.40 -9.80
C LEU A 90 -4.02 -14.00 -9.58
N PRO A 91 -4.71 -14.41 -8.49
CA PRO A 91 -6.09 -14.00 -8.23
C PRO A 91 -6.27 -12.49 -8.03
N SER A 92 -5.23 -11.80 -7.54
CA SER A 92 -5.22 -10.35 -7.34
C SER A 92 -4.99 -9.59 -8.64
N ILE A 93 -4.18 -10.16 -9.55
CA ILE A 93 -3.95 -9.65 -10.90
C ILE A 93 -5.23 -9.74 -11.73
N GLU A 94 -5.84 -10.93 -11.79
CA GLU A 94 -7.11 -11.14 -12.51
C GLU A 94 -8.21 -10.19 -12.01
N ARG A 95 -8.28 -9.98 -10.69
CA ARG A 95 -9.26 -9.06 -10.11
C ARG A 95 -9.02 -7.61 -10.52
N SER A 96 -7.75 -7.18 -10.60
CA SER A 96 -7.40 -5.84 -11.08
C SER A 96 -7.91 -5.61 -12.50
N TYR A 97 -7.88 -6.64 -13.35
CA TYR A 97 -8.37 -6.56 -14.71
C TYR A 97 -9.90 -6.47 -14.79
N ALA A 98 -10.59 -7.29 -14.00
CA ALA A 98 -12.05 -7.27 -13.91
C ALA A 98 -12.58 -5.92 -13.37
N ASP A 99 -11.82 -5.26 -12.50
CA ASP A 99 -12.17 -3.97 -11.92
C ASP A 99 -11.86 -2.76 -12.81
N HIS A 100 -11.25 -2.93 -13.99
CA HIS A 100 -11.02 -1.81 -14.92
C HIS A 100 -12.31 -1.15 -15.44
N GLY A 101 -13.47 -1.80 -15.28
CA GLY A 101 -14.78 -1.20 -15.57
C GLY A 101 -15.36 -0.33 -14.43
N GLU A 102 -14.94 -0.54 -13.17
CA GLU A 102 -15.47 0.18 -11.99
C GLU A 102 -14.44 1.09 -11.32
N VAL A 103 -13.15 0.79 -11.46
CA VAL A 103 -12.04 1.58 -10.93
C VAL A 103 -11.60 2.52 -12.03
N LEU A 104 -12.40 3.57 -12.24
CA LEU A 104 -11.90 4.83 -12.74
C LEU A 104 -10.60 5.12 -11.99
N TYR A 105 -9.49 5.26 -12.73
CA TYR A 105 -8.18 5.64 -12.23
C TYR A 105 -8.36 6.52 -11.00
N PRO A 106 -7.82 6.11 -9.84
CA PRO A 106 -8.17 6.79 -8.61
C PRO A 106 -7.78 8.25 -8.83
N SER A 107 -8.78 9.13 -8.68
CA SER A 107 -8.75 10.54 -9.10
C SER A 107 -7.40 11.18 -8.80
N GLN A 108 -6.93 12.15 -9.60
CA GLN A 108 -5.57 12.75 -9.50
C GLN A 108 -5.06 13.05 -8.07
N GLY A 109 -5.95 13.20 -7.07
CA GLY A 109 -5.64 13.22 -5.65
C GLY A 109 -5.02 11.94 -5.06
N PHE A 110 -5.30 10.74 -5.57
CA PHE A 110 -4.73 9.46 -5.13
C PHE A 110 -3.25 9.37 -5.40
N SER A 111 -2.82 9.74 -6.61
CA SER A 111 -1.39 9.79 -6.97
C SER A 111 -0.65 10.82 -6.10
N ARG A 112 -1.25 11.98 -5.82
CA ARG A 112 -0.67 12.97 -4.87
C ARG A 112 -0.55 12.42 -3.44
N LYS A 113 -1.56 11.71 -2.93
CA LYS A 113 -1.57 11.17 -1.55
C LYS A 113 -0.69 9.93 -1.37
N LEU A 114 -0.63 9.07 -2.39
CA LEU A 114 0.27 7.93 -2.42
C LEU A 114 1.72 8.38 -2.60
N ARG A 115 1.97 9.44 -3.37
CA ARG A 115 3.28 10.13 -3.42
C ARG A 115 3.65 10.78 -2.10
N SER A 116 2.71 11.35 -1.34
CA SER A 116 2.97 11.74 0.07
C SER A 116 3.32 10.54 0.95
N PHE A 117 2.71 9.37 0.71
CA PHE A 117 3.03 8.12 1.43
C PHE A 117 4.44 7.61 1.07
N HIS A 118 4.84 7.71 -0.20
CA HIS A 118 6.20 7.43 -0.67
C HIS A 118 7.23 8.45 -0.13
N ALA A 119 6.87 9.74 -0.10
CA ALA A 119 7.71 10.81 0.47
C ALA A 119 7.91 10.67 2.00
N LEU A 120 6.92 10.14 2.72
CA LEU A 120 7.03 9.80 4.13
C LEU A 120 7.94 8.60 4.41
N LEU A 121 8.11 7.69 3.43
CA LEU A 121 9.02 6.53 3.54
C LEU A 121 10.47 6.86 3.19
N LEU A 122 10.72 7.87 2.35
CA LEU A 122 12.06 8.21 1.86
C LEU A 122 12.63 9.54 2.36
N GLY A 123 11.89 10.32 3.15
CA GLY A 123 12.46 11.42 3.93
C GLY A 123 13.29 12.43 3.14
N SER A 124 12.76 12.98 2.04
CA SER A 124 13.04 14.32 1.48
C SER A 124 12.76 14.35 -0.02
N TRP A 125 11.77 15.15 -0.47
CA TRP A 125 11.73 15.73 -1.83
C TRP A 125 10.97 17.07 -1.77
N VAL A 126 11.58 18.10 -2.35
CA VAL A 126 11.01 19.45 -2.49
C VAL A 126 10.10 19.47 -3.72
N LEU A 127 8.87 19.98 -3.56
CA LEU A 127 7.91 20.18 -4.65
C LEU A 127 8.40 21.31 -5.58
N VAL A 128 8.72 20.99 -6.84
CA VAL A 128 8.88 22.00 -7.89
C VAL A 128 7.97 21.66 -9.07
N SER A 129 6.76 22.24 -9.01
CA SER A 129 5.83 22.54 -10.11
C SER A 129 5.14 21.42 -10.90
N ASP A 130 3.89 21.70 -11.27
CA ASP A 130 2.80 20.77 -11.59
C ASP A 130 2.84 20.12 -12.99
N ARG A 131 3.97 20.15 -13.71
CA ARG A 131 4.00 19.65 -15.10
C ARG A 131 5.17 18.79 -15.55
N ASP A 132 6.28 18.68 -14.82
CA ASP A 132 7.35 17.76 -15.20
C ASP A 132 8.10 17.30 -13.95
N MET A 133 8.15 15.99 -13.72
CA MET A 133 8.89 15.38 -12.60
C MET A 133 10.08 14.61 -13.19
N TYR A 134 11.25 15.25 -13.24
CA TYR A 134 12.49 14.60 -13.64
C TYR A 134 13.22 14.01 -12.43
N LEU A 135 13.72 12.78 -12.56
CA LEU A 135 14.77 12.25 -11.70
C LEU A 135 16.06 13.06 -11.93
N THR A 136 16.50 13.80 -10.92
CA THR A 136 17.88 14.27 -10.86
C THR A 136 18.63 13.34 -9.90
N TRP A 137 19.72 12.75 -10.40
CA TRP A 137 20.66 11.89 -9.67
C TRP A 137 21.22 12.53 -8.41
#